data_AF-A0AAU3VLB7-F1
#
_entry.id   AF-A0AAU3VLB7-F1
#
_cell.length_a   1.000
_cell.length_b   1.000
_cell.length_c   1.000
_cell.angle_alpha   90.00
_cell.angle_beta   90.00
_cell.angle_gamma   90.00
#
_symmetry.space_group_name_H-M   'P 1'
#
loop_
_entity.id
_entity.type
_entity.pdbx_description
1 polymer ?
#
loop_
_entity_poly.entity_id
_entity_poly.type
_entity_poly.pdbx_seq_one_letter_code
_entity_poly.pdbx_strand_id
1 'polypeptide(L)'
;MTSPDLLPDHRLERTAVVANNTMNRERGLTGANSYARELGFDPVGHLLARTPEPRWLDLCSGEGLALREAAGRLPATARLTGVDLVGPWHRRPCRPPWSWSRHR
;
A
#
# COMPACT_ATOMS: atom_id res chain seq x y z
N MET A 1 19.00 32.27 12.51
CA MET A 1 18.29 31.08 12.03
C MET A 1 17.90 31.35 10.59
N THR A 2 18.62 30.77 9.63
CA THR A 2 18.31 30.90 8.20
C THR A 2 17.02 30.14 7.92
N SER A 3 15.99 30.82 7.41
CA SER A 3 14.80 30.14 6.91
C SER A 3 15.21 29.16 5.81
N PRO A 4 14.66 27.94 5.78
CA PRO A 4 14.96 27.02 4.70
C PRO A 4 14.52 27.64 3.36
N ASP A 5 15.36 27.53 2.33
CA ASP A 5 15.02 27.93 0.97
C ASP A 5 13.83 27.08 0.49
N LEU A 6 12.64 27.67 0.48
CA LEU A 6 11.43 27.03 -0.03
C LEU A 6 11.45 27.07 -1.57
N LEU A 7 11.16 25.93 -2.19
CA LEU A 7 11.04 25.85 -3.65
C LEU A 7 9.73 26.51 -4.12
N PRO A 8 9.75 27.25 -5.24
CA PRO A 8 8.52 27.73 -5.86
C PRO A 8 7.69 26.56 -6.42
N ASP A 9 6.36 26.68 -6.40
CA ASP A 9 5.41 25.57 -6.67
C ASP A 9 5.72 24.77 -7.94
N HIS A 10 5.96 25.43 -9.08
CA HIS A 10 6.28 24.76 -10.34
C HIS A 10 7.57 23.90 -10.29
N ARG A 11 8.51 24.24 -9.41
CA ARG A 11 9.72 23.42 -9.17
C ARG A 11 9.44 22.33 -8.15
N LEU A 12 8.68 22.65 -7.12
CA LEU A 12 8.24 21.72 -6.08
C LEU A 12 7.45 20.55 -6.69
N GLU A 13 6.47 20.83 -7.56
CA GLU A 13 5.66 19.84 -8.30
C GLU A 13 6.50 18.90 -9.17
N ARG A 14 7.64 19.39 -9.67
CA ARG A 14 8.58 18.62 -10.50
C ARG A 14 9.62 17.85 -9.68
N THR A 15 9.59 17.96 -8.35
CA THR A 15 10.48 17.18 -7.50
C THR A 15 10.02 15.73 -7.42
N ALA A 16 11.00 14.83 -7.32
CA ALA A 16 10.72 13.44 -7.00
C ALA A 16 9.96 13.29 -5.67
N VAL A 17 10.10 14.25 -4.75
CA VAL A 17 9.41 14.25 -3.46
C VAL A 17 7.91 14.51 -3.61
N VAL A 18 7.50 15.53 -4.37
CA VAL A 18 6.07 15.83 -4.58
C VAL A 18 5.42 14.84 -5.53
N ALA A 19 6.08 14.47 -6.62
CA ALA A 19 5.60 13.39 -7.49
C ALA A 19 5.34 12.09 -6.70
N ASN A 20 6.19 11.78 -5.71
CA ASN A 20 6.05 10.61 -4.84
C ASN A 20 5.01 10.79 -3.72
N ASN A 21 4.83 11.99 -3.18
CA ASN A 21 3.86 12.27 -2.10
C ASN A 21 2.41 12.33 -2.65
N THR A 22 2.22 12.79 -3.89
CA THR A 22 0.91 12.83 -4.55
C THR A 22 0.43 11.46 -5.03
N MET A 23 1.32 10.46 -5.22
CA MET A 23 1.00 9.22 -5.94
C MET A 23 0.87 7.97 -5.07
N ASN A 24 -0.13 7.90 -4.20
CA ASN A 24 -0.60 6.65 -3.57
C ASN A 24 0.25 6.07 -2.43
N ARG A 25 1.29 6.76 -1.96
CA ARG A 25 2.24 6.18 -0.99
C ARG A 25 1.58 5.65 0.29
N GLU A 26 0.65 6.42 0.85
CA GLU A 26 -0.12 6.09 2.06
C GLU A 26 -1.59 5.83 1.75
N ARG A 27 -1.93 5.50 0.50
CA ARG A 27 -3.33 5.29 0.12
C ARG A 27 -3.87 4.03 0.77
N GLY A 28 -4.97 4.21 1.50
CA GLY A 28 -5.71 3.12 2.14
C GLY A 28 -6.77 2.52 1.22
N LEU A 29 -7.47 1.51 1.72
CA LEU A 29 -8.59 0.89 1.03
C LEU A 29 -9.87 1.73 1.16
N THR A 30 -10.09 2.36 2.33
CA THR A 30 -11.27 3.20 2.63
C THR A 30 -10.87 4.52 3.31
N GLY A 31 -11.78 5.50 3.35
CA GLY A 31 -11.54 6.83 3.94
C GLY A 31 -11.20 7.93 2.92
N ALA A 32 -10.75 9.08 3.42
CA ALA A 32 -10.53 10.28 2.59
C ALA A 32 -9.39 10.13 1.57
N ASN A 33 -8.32 9.42 1.93
CA ASN A 33 -7.21 9.07 1.04
C ASN A 33 -7.24 7.58 0.70
N SER A 34 -8.18 7.16 -0.16
CA SER A 34 -8.42 5.74 -0.40
C SER A 34 -8.71 5.39 -1.85
N TYR A 35 -8.51 4.11 -2.19
CA TYR A 35 -8.95 3.57 -3.46
C TYR A 35 -10.47 3.60 -3.62
N ALA A 36 -11.25 3.38 -2.55
CA ALA A 36 -12.70 3.45 -2.65
C ALA A 36 -13.18 4.84 -3.12
N ARG A 37 -12.55 5.91 -2.61
CA ARG A 37 -12.85 7.27 -3.04
C ARG A 37 -12.38 7.55 -4.47
N GLU A 38 -11.15 7.15 -4.81
CA GLU A 38 -10.53 7.44 -6.11
C GLU A 38 -11.22 6.71 -7.26
N LEU A 39 -11.51 5.43 -7.06
CA LEU A 39 -12.09 4.55 -8.07
C LEU A 39 -13.62 4.63 -8.11
N GLY A 40 -14.24 5.21 -7.07
CA GLY A 40 -15.69 5.28 -6.92
C GLY A 40 -16.36 3.97 -6.54
N PHE A 41 -15.62 2.94 -6.12
CA PHE A 41 -16.15 1.65 -5.65
C PHE A 41 -15.24 0.98 -4.62
N ASP A 42 -15.79 0.12 -3.76
CA ASP A 42 -15.01 -0.71 -2.82
C ASP A 42 -14.26 -1.84 -3.56
N PRO A 43 -12.92 -1.80 -3.66
CA PRO A 43 -12.16 -2.78 -4.43
C PRO A 43 -12.31 -4.21 -3.91
N VAL A 44 -12.46 -4.39 -2.59
CA VAL A 44 -12.63 -5.73 -2.00
C VAL A 44 -13.99 -6.32 -2.37
N GLY A 45 -15.08 -5.58 -2.17
CA GLY A 45 -16.41 -6.04 -2.59
C GLY A 45 -16.47 -6.34 -4.09
N HIS A 46 -15.82 -5.50 -4.89
CA HIS A 46 -15.74 -5.68 -6.34
C HIS A 46 -15.01 -6.97 -6.76
N LEU A 47 -13.95 -7.34 -6.06
CA LEU A 47 -13.19 -8.58 -6.31
C LEU A 47 -13.96 -9.82 -5.85
N LEU A 48 -14.53 -9.78 -4.63
CA LEU A 48 -15.29 -10.89 -4.05
C LEU A 48 -16.52 -11.27 -4.88
N ALA A 49 -17.15 -10.28 -5.52
CA ALA A 49 -18.29 -10.51 -6.40
C ALA A 49 -17.95 -11.27 -7.70
N ARG A 50 -16.65 -11.40 -8.05
CA ARG A 50 -16.22 -11.95 -9.35
C ARG A 50 -15.50 -13.28 -9.25
N THR A 51 -14.84 -13.56 -8.14
CA THR A 51 -14.05 -14.77 -8.01
C THR A 51 -13.86 -15.18 -6.55
N PRO A 52 -13.91 -16.48 -6.23
CA PRO A 52 -13.51 -17.01 -4.92
C PRO A 52 -11.99 -16.96 -4.70
N GLU A 53 -11.20 -16.68 -5.74
CA GLU A 53 -9.74 -16.52 -5.66
C GLU A 53 -9.29 -15.14 -6.20
N PRO A 54 -9.54 -14.06 -5.46
CA PRO A 54 -9.17 -12.70 -5.87
C PRO A 54 -7.69 -12.52 -6.14
N ARG A 55 -7.37 -11.71 -7.16
CA ARG A 55 -5.99 -11.33 -7.50
C ARG A 55 -5.92 -9.83 -7.68
N TRP A 56 -4.97 -9.19 -7.01
CA TRP A 56 -4.75 -7.74 -7.12
C TRP A 56 -3.26 -7.45 -7.23
N LEU A 57 -2.88 -6.79 -8.33
CA LEU A 57 -1.60 -6.12 -8.52
C LEU A 57 -1.75 -4.61 -8.25
N ASP A 58 -1.01 -4.09 -7.29
CA ASP A 58 -0.94 -2.66 -6.97
C ASP A 58 0.40 -2.09 -7.45
N LEU A 59 0.36 -1.20 -8.43
CA LEU A 59 1.52 -0.53 -9.00
C LEU A 59 1.69 0.83 -8.33
N CYS A 60 2.91 1.15 -7.90
CA CYS A 60 3.20 2.27 -7.00
C CYS A 60 2.50 2.09 -5.65
N SER A 61 2.59 0.87 -5.10
CA SER A 61 1.86 0.48 -3.89
C SER A 61 2.30 1.24 -2.63
N GLY A 62 3.39 2.01 -2.68
CA GLY A 62 3.90 2.76 -1.54
C GLY A 62 4.20 1.88 -0.33
N GLU A 63 3.64 2.25 0.81
CA GLU A 63 3.70 1.47 2.06
C GLU A 63 2.81 0.22 2.05
N GLY A 64 2.03 0.00 0.98
CA GLY A 64 1.15 -1.15 0.82
C GLY A 64 -0.04 -1.17 1.79
N LEU A 65 -0.48 -0.01 2.29
CA LEU A 65 -1.57 0.09 3.27
C LEU A 65 -2.86 -0.53 2.72
N ALA A 66 -3.27 -0.15 1.52
CA ALA A 66 -4.44 -0.72 0.86
C ALA A 66 -4.37 -2.25 0.73
N LEU A 67 -3.24 -2.82 0.31
CA LEU A 67 -3.06 -4.27 0.20
C LEU A 67 -3.13 -4.97 1.56
N ARG A 68 -2.56 -4.37 2.62
CA ARG A 68 -2.63 -4.91 3.99
C ARG A 68 -4.05 -4.91 4.53
N GLU A 69 -4.78 -3.82 4.32
CA GLU A 69 -6.19 -3.72 4.68
C GLU A 69 -7.06 -4.71 3.89
N ALA A 70 -6.80 -4.87 2.59
CA ALA A 70 -7.47 -5.83 1.74
C ALA A 70 -7.19 -7.27 2.17
N ALA A 71 -5.95 -7.60 2.55
CA ALA A 71 -5.59 -8.93 3.06
C ALA A 71 -6.41 -9.35 4.29
N GLY A 72 -6.81 -8.38 5.13
CA GLY A 72 -7.67 -8.65 6.29
C GLY A 72 -9.14 -8.88 5.94
N ARG A 73 -9.57 -8.56 4.71
CA ARG A 73 -10.96 -8.65 4.25
C ARG A 73 -11.18 -9.71 3.16
N LEU A 74 -10.12 -10.16 2.51
CA LEU A 74 -10.14 -11.14 1.42
C LEU A 74 -9.92 -12.57 1.96
N PRO A 75 -10.40 -13.61 1.25
CA PRO A 75 -10.16 -14.99 1.64
C PRO A 75 -8.67 -15.34 1.57
N ALA A 76 -8.26 -16.38 2.29
CA ALA A 76 -6.87 -16.86 2.31
C ALA A 76 -6.35 -17.32 0.93
N THR A 77 -7.24 -17.61 -0.01
CA THR A 77 -6.94 -17.94 -1.41
C THR A 77 -6.56 -16.73 -2.25
N ALA A 78 -6.79 -15.50 -1.76
CA ALA A 78 -6.48 -14.28 -2.50
C ALA A 78 -4.97 -14.07 -2.65
N ARG A 79 -4.55 -13.54 -3.80
CA ARG A 79 -3.15 -13.19 -4.08
C ARG A 79 -3.03 -11.69 -4.31
N LEU A 80 -2.27 -11.05 -3.43
CA LEU A 80 -2.01 -9.61 -3.46
C LEU A 80 -0.54 -9.37 -3.78
N THR A 81 -0.24 -8.48 -4.71
CA THR A 81 1.12 -8.17 -5.14
C THR A 81 1.28 -6.65 -5.22
N GLY A 82 2.17 -6.09 -4.40
CA GLY A 82 2.54 -4.69 -4.46
C GLY A 82 3.88 -4.53 -5.17
N VAL A 83 3.96 -3.58 -6.08
CA VAL A 83 5.20 -3.19 -6.77
C VAL A 83 5.41 -1.70 -6.57
N ASP A 84 6.56 -1.34 -6.03
CA ASP A 84 6.94 0.05 -5.81
C ASP A 84 8.44 0.23 -6.04
N LEU A 85 8.83 1.35 -6.64
CA LEU A 85 10.23 1.65 -6.96
C LEU A 85 11.04 2.06 -5.72
N VAL A 86 10.36 2.62 -4.72
CA VAL A 86 10.94 3.11 -3.47
C VAL A 86 10.66 2.13 -2.32
N GLY A 87 9.66 1.27 -2.49
CA GLY A 87 9.38 0.10 -1.67
C GLY A 87 8.67 0.42 -0.34
N PRO A 88 7.99 -0.57 0.25
CA PRO A 88 7.49 -0.49 1.62
C PRO A 88 8.66 -0.60 2.62
N TRP A 89 8.70 0.28 3.62
CA TRP A 89 9.84 0.40 4.55
C TRP A 89 9.78 -0.63 5.68
N HIS A 90 8.64 -1.30 5.82
CA HIS A 90 8.46 -2.36 6.81
C HIS A 90 8.57 -3.73 6.16
N ARG A 91 9.80 -4.27 6.11
CA ARG A 91 9.99 -5.73 6.06
C ARG A 91 9.32 -6.31 7.31
N ARG A 92 8.20 -7.03 7.14
CA ARG A 92 7.76 -7.95 8.20
C ARG A 92 8.89 -8.96 8.44
N PRO A 93 9.36 -9.17 9.69
CA PRO A 93 10.25 -10.29 9.94
C PRO A 93 9.54 -11.57 9.50
N CYS A 94 10.19 -12.30 8.59
CA CYS A 94 9.78 -13.66 8.27
C CYS A 94 9.87 -14.47 9.56
N ARG A 95 8.75 -14.99 10.08
CA ARG A 95 8.83 -15.97 11.17
C ARG A 95 9.48 -17.22 10.55
N PRO A 96 10.65 -17.68 11.02
CA PRO A 96 11.19 -18.94 10.54
C PRO A 96 10.16 -20.06 10.80
N PRO A 97 10.05 -21.06 9.91
CA PRO A 97 9.04 -22.11 10.02
C PRO A 97 9.22 -23.06 11.23
N TRP A 98 10.27 -22.88 12.02
CA TRP A 98 10.51 -23.62 13.24
C TRP A 98 10.44 -22.71 14.47
N SER A 99 9.60 -23.08 15.44
CA SER A 99 9.71 -22.60 16.81
C SER A 99 10.45 -23.66 17.62
N TRP A 100 11.58 -23.32 18.25
CA TRP A 100 12.18 -24.21 19.24
C TRP A 100 11.26 -24.31 20.45
N SER A 101 10.65 -25.47 20.64
CA SER A 101 10.16 -25.87 21.96
C SER A 101 11.39 -26.13 22.83
N ARG A 102 11.71 -25.22 23.76
CA ARG A 102 12.58 -25.58 24.88
C ARG A 102 11.78 -26.54 25.76
N HIS A 103 11.96 -27.84 25.52
CA HIS A 103 11.64 -28.83 26.53
C HIS A 103 12.61 -28.60 27.70
N ARG A 104 12.00 -28.39 28.85
CA ARG A 104 12.64 -28.25 30.16
C ARG A 104 13.03 -29.64 30.66
#